data_AF-A0A949MC41-F1
#
_entry.id   AF-A0A949MC41-F1
#
_cell.length_a   1.000
_cell.length_b   1.000
_cell.length_c   1.000
_cell.angle_alpha   90.00
_cell.angle_beta   90.00
_cell.angle_gamma   90.00
#
_symmetry.space_group_name_H-M   'P 1'
#
loop_
_entity.id
_entity.type
_entity.pdbx_description
1 polymer ?
#
loop_
_entity_poly.entity_id
_entity_poly.type
_entity_poly.pdbx_seq_one_letter_code
_entity_poly.pdbx_strand_id
1 'polypeptide(L)'
;MSSSGTRWLLPAVMGILTFGILALLIASYLQLSGSPRHPALSPALANPDVDGGTPTAMVPAPDFVLQDQHGRMTSLAGFRGKVVVLAFVDSQCTTICPLTTESMVEAARLLGTNADQVQLIGINANPSARRVADVAAYTRAHGMEGRWRFLTGPLPDLKRVWRLYHVYVAAVHNDIDHEPIFYLIDGRGRERRVYFTEMSYEGIAQQAQLLAQGIARLLPGHPLIGNNVPPAQIPPLTPDAPAQRTAVGDRSRVVTLGKGHPHLLLFFAGWLGDGRNLGLKLAALDDYAAAARTNGWPPPVAIDELSTEASAASTPTALSNLATNLQTPMIEDADGRLADGAKVKDLPWFVLVSRAGRIVWSHDGWLPANRLCRGAGRALLRPP
;
A
#
# COMPACT_ATOMS: atom_id res chain seq x y z
N MET A 1 -34.26 -67.82 -57.72
CA MET A 1 -34.71 -67.63 -56.32
C MET A 1 -33.53 -67.85 -55.39
N SER A 2 -33.45 -67.06 -54.31
CA SER A 2 -32.42 -67.02 -53.25
C SER A 2 -31.09 -66.36 -53.66
N SER A 3 -30.87 -65.05 -53.43
CA SER A 3 -30.69 -64.29 -52.18
C SER A 3 -29.36 -64.52 -51.47
N SER A 4 -28.41 -63.60 -51.69
CA SER A 4 -27.18 -63.47 -50.88
C SER A 4 -26.82 -61.99 -50.68
N GLY A 5 -27.77 -61.23 -50.12
CA GLY A 5 -27.68 -59.77 -49.93
C GLY A 5 -27.48 -59.30 -48.49
N THR A 6 -26.95 -60.14 -47.58
CA THR A 6 -26.97 -59.82 -46.13
C THR A 6 -25.63 -60.00 -45.41
N ARG A 7 -24.49 -59.95 -46.12
CA ARG A 7 -23.16 -60.17 -45.50
C ARG A 7 -22.34 -58.90 -45.22
N TRP A 8 -22.83 -57.71 -45.56
CA TRP A 8 -22.06 -56.45 -45.40
C TRP A 8 -22.59 -55.47 -44.35
N LEU A 9 -23.79 -55.69 -43.79
CA LEU A 9 -24.38 -54.76 -42.81
C LEU A 9 -23.80 -54.93 -41.39
N LEU A 10 -23.41 -56.16 -41.01
CA LEU A 10 -22.84 -56.45 -39.69
C LEU A 10 -21.48 -55.78 -39.41
N PRO A 11 -20.47 -55.80 -40.31
CA PRO A 11 -19.20 -55.11 -40.05
C PRO A 11 -19.33 -53.58 -40.04
N ALA A 12 -20.28 -53.01 -40.79
CA ALA A 12 -20.50 -51.55 -40.81
C ALA A 12 -21.09 -51.04 -39.49
N VAL A 13 -22.06 -51.75 -38.92
CA VAL A 13 -22.68 -51.38 -37.62
C VAL A 13 -21.68 -51.56 -36.46
N MET A 14 -20.83 -52.60 -36.52
CA MET A 14 -19.82 -52.85 -35.49
C MET A 14 -18.67 -51.82 -35.53
N GLY A 15 -18.33 -51.32 -36.72
CA GLY A 15 -17.36 -50.22 -36.89
C GLY A 15 -17.86 -48.88 -36.32
N ILE A 16 -19.15 -48.57 -36.48
CA ILE A 16 -19.74 -47.34 -35.93
C ILE A 16 -19.81 -47.38 -34.41
N LEU A 17 -20.16 -48.53 -33.82
CA LEU A 17 -20.23 -48.70 -32.37
C LEU A 17 -18.84 -48.63 -31.71
N THR A 18 -17.81 -49.21 -32.34
CA THR A 18 -16.44 -49.15 -31.83
C THR A 18 -15.84 -47.74 -31.92
N PHE A 19 -16.10 -47.00 -33.00
CA PHE A 19 -15.71 -45.59 -33.10
C PHE A 19 -16.43 -44.70 -32.09
N GLY A 20 -17.74 -44.92 -31.86
CA GLY A 20 -18.51 -44.17 -30.88
C GLY A 20 -18.00 -44.39 -29.44
N ILE A 21 -17.69 -45.63 -29.08
CA ILE A 21 -17.14 -45.97 -27.76
C ILE A 21 -15.73 -45.39 -27.61
N LEU A 22 -14.87 -45.50 -28.63
CA LEU A 22 -13.53 -44.92 -28.57
C LEU A 22 -13.57 -43.38 -28.47
N ALA A 23 -14.47 -42.71 -29.19
CA ALA A 23 -14.66 -41.27 -29.09
C ALA A 23 -15.18 -40.85 -27.70
N LEU A 24 -16.08 -41.62 -27.10
CA LEU A 24 -16.56 -41.39 -25.73
C LEU A 24 -15.47 -41.62 -24.69
N LEU A 25 -14.63 -42.65 -24.87
CA LEU A 25 -13.49 -42.92 -23.99
C LEU A 25 -12.40 -41.85 -24.13
N ILE A 26 -12.14 -41.34 -25.35
CA ILE A 26 -11.22 -40.21 -25.57
C ILE A 26 -11.80 -38.93 -24.97
N ALA A 27 -13.09 -38.65 -25.13
CA ALA A 27 -13.75 -37.49 -24.53
C ALA A 27 -13.73 -37.55 -22.99
N SER A 28 -14.00 -38.72 -22.41
CA SER A 28 -13.93 -38.96 -20.97
C SER A 28 -12.50 -38.88 -20.45
N TYR A 29 -11.53 -39.43 -21.19
CA TYR A 29 -10.09 -39.28 -20.89
C TYR A 29 -9.66 -37.81 -20.97
N LEU A 30 -10.11 -37.03 -21.95
CA LEU A 30 -9.81 -35.58 -22.03
C LEU A 30 -10.47 -34.79 -20.89
N GLN A 31 -11.63 -35.22 -20.38
CA GLN A 31 -12.29 -34.62 -19.21
C GLN A 31 -11.61 -34.98 -17.89
N LEU A 32 -11.04 -36.20 -17.78
CA LEU A 32 -10.29 -36.67 -16.60
C LEU A 32 -8.80 -36.25 -16.62
N SER A 33 -8.23 -36.06 -17.81
CA SER A 33 -6.84 -35.61 -18.04
C SER A 33 -6.74 -34.10 -18.19
N GLY A 34 -7.88 -33.40 -18.23
CA GLY A 34 -7.96 -31.99 -17.95
C GLY A 34 -7.53 -31.77 -16.52
N SER A 35 -6.21 -31.75 -16.30
CA SER A 35 -5.61 -31.16 -15.10
C SER A 35 -6.37 -29.86 -14.87
N PRO A 36 -6.88 -29.57 -13.66
CA PRO A 36 -7.44 -28.26 -13.40
C PRO A 36 -6.41 -27.29 -13.93
N ARG A 37 -6.78 -26.48 -14.93
CA ARG A 37 -5.91 -25.40 -15.38
C ARG A 37 -5.62 -24.67 -14.09
N HIS A 38 -4.40 -24.84 -13.56
CA HIS A 38 -3.91 -23.96 -12.53
C HIS A 38 -4.18 -22.59 -13.14
N PRO A 39 -5.03 -21.75 -12.51
CA PRO A 39 -5.19 -20.40 -13.01
C PRO A 39 -3.76 -19.92 -13.18
N ALA A 40 -3.42 -19.47 -14.40
CA ALA A 40 -2.13 -18.87 -14.68
C ALA A 40 -1.75 -18.05 -13.44
N LEU A 41 -0.57 -18.33 -12.85
CA LEU A 41 0.00 -17.65 -11.68
C LEU A 41 -0.68 -16.29 -11.56
N SER A 42 -1.59 -16.14 -10.58
CA SER A 42 -2.50 -14.98 -10.55
C SER A 42 -1.70 -13.71 -10.86
N PRO A 43 -2.19 -12.75 -11.67
CA PRO A 43 -1.40 -11.57 -12.03
C PRO A 43 -0.77 -10.84 -10.83
N ALA A 44 -1.40 -10.93 -9.65
CA ALA A 44 -0.87 -10.47 -8.37
C ALA A 44 0.40 -11.21 -7.91
N LEU A 45 0.54 -12.52 -8.16
CA LEU A 45 1.77 -13.29 -7.87
C LEU A 45 2.94 -12.90 -8.79
N ALA A 46 2.67 -12.21 -9.90
CA ALA A 46 3.69 -11.69 -10.81
C ALA A 46 3.95 -10.19 -10.60
N ASN A 47 3.17 -9.52 -9.76
CA ASN A 47 3.33 -8.11 -9.45
C ASN A 47 4.36 -7.97 -8.31
N PRO A 48 5.53 -7.35 -8.54
CA PRO A 48 6.54 -7.18 -7.50
C PRO A 48 6.18 -6.13 -6.46
N ASP A 49 5.14 -5.32 -6.71
CA ASP A 49 4.76 -4.18 -5.87
C ASP A 49 3.71 -4.55 -4.81
N VAL A 50 3.27 -5.82 -4.76
CA VAL A 50 2.34 -6.35 -3.76
C VAL A 50 2.67 -7.78 -3.37
N ASP A 51 2.35 -8.16 -2.14
CA ASP A 51 2.37 -9.55 -1.71
C ASP A 51 0.99 -10.20 -1.83
N GLY A 52 0.93 -11.26 -2.64
CA GLY A 52 -0.23 -12.13 -2.76
C GLY A 52 -0.61 -12.82 -1.46
N GLY A 53 0.32 -12.91 -0.49
CA GLY A 53 0.20 -13.49 0.83
C GLY A 53 0.54 -14.97 0.86
N THR A 54 1.21 -15.41 1.92
CA THR A 54 1.63 -16.80 2.10
C THR A 54 0.73 -17.50 3.12
N PRO A 55 0.11 -18.67 2.79
CA PRO A 55 -0.61 -19.47 3.76
C PRO A 55 0.27 -19.92 4.92
N THR A 56 -0.26 -19.88 6.14
CA THR A 56 0.44 -20.37 7.33
C THR A 56 0.05 -21.81 7.66
N ALA A 57 0.74 -22.43 8.62
CA ALA A 57 0.41 -23.76 9.14
C ALA A 57 -0.89 -23.81 9.97
N MET A 58 -1.69 -22.73 10.00
CA MET A 58 -2.93 -22.62 10.77
C MET A 58 -2.77 -22.83 12.28
N VAL A 59 -1.61 -22.45 12.80
CA VAL A 59 -1.32 -22.50 14.24
C VAL A 59 -2.17 -21.47 15.00
N PRO A 60 -2.44 -21.69 16.29
CA PRO A 60 -3.04 -20.67 17.14
C PRO A 60 -2.17 -19.40 17.14
N ALA A 61 -2.79 -18.25 16.88
CA ALA A 61 -2.13 -16.97 16.99
C ALA A 61 -1.77 -16.70 18.47
N PRO A 62 -0.51 -16.36 18.80
CA PRO A 62 -0.10 -16.08 20.17
C PRO A 62 -0.93 -14.96 20.81
N ASP A 63 -1.47 -15.21 22.01
CA ASP A 63 -2.23 -14.20 22.74
C ASP A 63 -1.31 -13.17 23.41
N PHE A 64 -1.86 -11.98 23.65
CA PHE A 64 -1.19 -10.87 24.33
C PHE A 64 -2.21 -10.04 25.10
N VAL A 65 -1.72 -9.22 26.04
CA VAL A 65 -2.52 -8.17 26.67
C VAL A 65 -1.67 -6.91 26.74
N LEU A 66 -2.11 -5.85 26.05
CA LEU A 66 -1.39 -4.58 25.91
C LEU A 66 -2.38 -3.41 26.03
N GLN A 67 -1.89 -2.18 26.12
CA GLN A 67 -2.75 -0.98 26.17
C GLN A 67 -2.98 -0.43 24.77
N ASP A 68 -4.23 -0.12 24.43
CA ASP A 68 -4.57 0.57 23.18
C ASP A 68 -4.27 2.08 23.23
N GLN A 69 -4.54 2.78 22.14
CA GLN A 69 -4.35 4.23 22.02
C GLN A 69 -5.20 5.07 22.99
N HIS A 70 -6.16 4.45 23.67
CA HIS A 70 -7.00 5.08 24.69
C HIS A 70 -6.62 4.63 26.11
N GLY A 71 -5.54 3.85 26.26
CA GLY A 71 -5.09 3.29 27.53
C GLY A 71 -5.90 2.09 28.02
N ARG A 72 -6.76 1.49 27.18
CA ARG A 72 -7.56 0.33 27.55
C ARG A 72 -6.76 -0.95 27.33
N MET A 73 -6.80 -1.84 28.31
CA MET A 73 -6.21 -3.17 28.18
C MET A 73 -6.97 -3.96 27.12
N THR A 74 -6.26 -4.44 26.11
CA THR A 74 -6.77 -5.15 24.94
C THR A 74 -6.00 -6.44 24.76
N SER A 75 -6.72 -7.54 24.51
CA SER A 75 -6.13 -8.84 24.20
C SER A 75 -6.58 -9.36 22.83
N LEU A 76 -5.77 -10.24 22.23
CA LEU A 76 -6.17 -10.89 20.97
C LEU A 76 -7.39 -11.80 21.20
N ALA A 77 -7.41 -12.51 22.33
CA ALA A 77 -8.54 -13.36 22.72
C ALA A 77 -9.87 -12.58 22.82
N GLY A 78 -9.83 -11.28 23.15
CA GLY A 78 -11.01 -10.42 23.18
C GLY A 78 -11.71 -10.23 21.83
N PHE A 79 -11.04 -10.58 20.71
CA PHE A 79 -11.57 -10.48 19.36
C PHE A 79 -11.98 -11.82 18.74
N ARG A 80 -12.10 -12.89 19.54
CA ARG A 80 -12.67 -14.16 19.05
C ARG A 80 -14.05 -13.92 18.45
N GLY A 81 -14.32 -14.58 17.32
CA GLY A 81 -15.49 -14.34 16.48
C GLY A 81 -15.29 -13.29 15.39
N LYS A 82 -14.23 -12.47 15.45
CA LYS A 82 -13.86 -11.52 14.37
C LYS A 82 -12.63 -11.99 13.61
N VAL A 83 -12.54 -11.62 12.34
CA VAL A 83 -11.27 -11.71 11.60
C VAL A 83 -10.38 -10.57 12.09
N VAL A 84 -9.12 -10.89 12.42
CA VAL A 84 -8.14 -9.89 12.87
C VAL A 84 -7.08 -9.73 11.79
N VAL A 85 -6.80 -8.48 11.43
CA VAL A 85 -5.59 -8.11 10.68
C VAL A 85 -4.63 -7.46 11.66
N LEU A 86 -3.48 -8.09 11.90
CA LEU A 86 -2.50 -7.68 12.89
C LEU A 86 -1.18 -7.30 12.21
N ALA A 87 -0.70 -6.08 12.41
CA ALA A 87 0.59 -5.61 11.90
C ALA A 87 1.52 -5.17 13.04
N PHE A 88 2.82 -5.14 12.78
CA PHE A 88 3.82 -4.50 13.64
C PHE A 88 4.16 -3.15 13.06
N VAL A 89 4.00 -2.08 13.85
CA VAL A 89 4.00 -0.71 13.36
C VAL A 89 4.84 0.16 14.29
N ASP A 90 5.75 0.94 13.75
CA ASP A 90 6.41 2.01 14.48
C ASP A 90 5.55 3.28 14.46
N SER A 91 5.15 3.75 15.64
CA SER A 91 4.36 4.97 15.84
C SER A 91 4.99 6.28 15.31
N GLN A 92 6.25 6.27 14.90
CA GLN A 92 6.99 7.41 14.37
C GLN A 92 7.50 7.21 12.93
N CYS A 93 7.21 6.06 12.32
CA CYS A 93 7.70 5.73 10.99
C CYS A 93 6.99 6.56 9.92
N THR A 94 7.79 7.15 9.04
CA THR A 94 7.34 7.97 7.90
C THR A 94 7.56 7.28 6.54
N THR A 95 8.08 6.05 6.57
CA THR A 95 8.40 5.22 5.40
C THR A 95 7.28 4.22 5.10
N ILE A 96 7.43 2.97 5.52
CA ILE A 96 6.60 1.83 5.12
C ILE A 96 5.35 1.63 5.98
N CYS A 97 5.39 2.02 7.25
CA CYS A 97 4.27 1.83 8.18
C CYS A 97 2.96 2.48 7.69
N PRO A 98 2.98 3.72 7.15
CA PRO A 98 1.80 4.33 6.53
C PRO A 98 1.20 3.48 5.41
N LEU A 99 2.03 2.93 4.51
CA LEU A 99 1.60 2.06 3.39
C LEU A 99 0.90 0.80 3.93
N THR A 100 1.47 0.17 4.97
CA THR A 100 0.88 -1.00 5.63
C THR A 100 -0.48 -0.67 6.25
N THR A 101 -0.54 0.40 7.05
CA THR A 101 -1.78 0.74 7.76
C THR A 101 -2.88 1.23 6.83
N GLU A 102 -2.53 1.93 5.75
CA GLU A 102 -3.49 2.37 4.75
C GLU A 102 -4.05 1.18 3.96
N SER A 103 -3.21 0.22 3.57
CA SER A 103 -3.66 -1.03 2.95
C SER A 103 -4.67 -1.77 3.82
N MET A 104 -4.49 -1.76 5.15
CA MET A 104 -5.42 -2.37 6.11
C MET A 104 -6.76 -1.61 6.20
N VAL A 105 -6.72 -0.27 6.22
CA VAL A 105 -7.91 0.58 6.29
C VAL A 105 -8.72 0.47 4.99
N GLU A 106 -8.05 0.53 3.85
CA GLU A 106 -8.68 0.40 2.54
C GLU A 106 -9.27 -1.00 2.36
N ALA A 107 -8.60 -2.06 2.82
CA ALA A 107 -9.15 -3.41 2.80
C ALA A 107 -10.46 -3.50 3.62
N ALA A 108 -10.51 -2.84 4.79
CA ALA A 108 -11.72 -2.75 5.57
C ALA A 108 -12.82 -1.95 4.85
N ARG A 109 -12.47 -0.87 4.15
CA ARG A 109 -13.41 -0.08 3.34
C ARG A 109 -14.03 -0.90 2.21
N LEU A 110 -13.24 -1.70 1.51
CA LEU A 110 -13.69 -2.58 0.40
C LEU A 110 -14.70 -3.65 0.86
N LEU A 111 -14.72 -4.00 2.16
CA LEU A 111 -15.68 -4.95 2.73
C LEU A 111 -17.06 -4.32 3.00
N GLY A 112 -17.19 -2.99 2.96
CA GLY A 112 -18.42 -2.29 3.27
C GLY A 112 -18.95 -2.64 4.66
N THR A 113 -20.22 -3.01 4.76
CA THR A 113 -20.85 -3.39 6.04
C THR A 113 -20.24 -4.64 6.68
N ASN A 114 -19.58 -5.51 5.90
CA ASN A 114 -18.91 -6.69 6.46
C ASN A 114 -17.68 -6.34 7.30
N ALA A 115 -17.17 -5.10 7.19
CA ALA A 115 -16.06 -4.62 7.99
C ALA A 115 -16.32 -4.74 9.50
N ASP A 116 -17.57 -4.75 9.97
CA ASP A 116 -17.91 -4.88 11.40
C ASP A 116 -17.47 -6.21 12.04
N GLN A 117 -17.28 -7.23 11.20
CA GLN A 117 -16.75 -8.54 11.56
C GLN A 117 -15.20 -8.57 11.56
N VAL A 118 -14.57 -7.42 11.34
CA VAL A 118 -13.11 -7.28 11.21
C VAL A 118 -12.57 -6.32 12.26
N GLN A 119 -11.44 -6.70 12.83
CA GLN A 119 -10.65 -5.89 13.76
C GLN A 119 -9.27 -5.63 13.17
N LEU A 120 -8.83 -4.36 13.17
CA LEU A 120 -7.48 -3.98 12.78
C LEU A 120 -6.64 -3.75 14.04
N ILE A 121 -5.45 -4.34 14.12
CA ILE A 121 -4.55 -4.24 15.27
C ILE A 121 -3.15 -3.85 14.79
N GLY A 122 -2.59 -2.81 15.40
CA GLY A 122 -1.15 -2.53 15.33
C GLY A 122 -0.49 -2.90 16.65
N ILE A 123 0.65 -3.58 16.60
CA ILE A 123 1.53 -3.77 17.76
C ILE A 123 2.72 -2.83 17.60
N ASN A 124 2.95 -1.97 18.58
CA ASN A 124 4.04 -1.01 18.52
C ASN A 124 5.40 -1.73 18.41
N ALA A 125 6.12 -1.44 17.35
CA ALA A 125 7.48 -1.93 17.10
C ALA A 125 8.54 -0.96 17.65
N ASN A 126 8.20 0.27 18.01
CA ASN A 126 9.18 1.25 18.47
C ASN A 126 9.59 1.02 19.94
N PRO A 127 10.86 0.66 20.22
CA PRO A 127 11.32 0.42 21.60
C PRO A 127 11.50 1.73 22.40
N SER A 128 11.52 2.89 21.75
CA SER A 128 11.79 4.19 22.34
C SER A 128 10.51 5.02 22.51
N ALA A 129 9.56 4.95 21.58
CA ALA A 129 8.28 5.66 21.59
C ALA A 129 7.12 4.73 22.00
N ARG A 130 7.04 4.38 23.29
CA ARG A 130 6.13 3.34 23.81
C ARG A 130 4.94 3.84 24.60
N ARG A 131 4.76 5.15 24.74
CA ARG A 131 3.66 5.70 25.55
C ARG A 131 2.35 5.55 24.78
N VAL A 132 1.24 5.46 25.52
CA VAL A 132 -0.12 5.52 24.92
C VAL A 132 -0.26 6.77 24.04
N ALA A 133 0.33 7.90 24.45
CA ALA A 133 0.33 9.13 23.67
C ALA A 133 1.01 9.00 22.30
N ASP A 134 2.03 8.15 22.16
CA ASP A 134 2.78 7.98 20.91
C ASP A 134 1.92 7.23 19.88
N VAL A 135 1.35 6.08 20.26
CA VAL A 135 0.43 5.32 19.41
C VAL A 135 -0.91 6.04 19.15
N ALA A 136 -1.35 6.90 20.07
CA ALA A 136 -2.52 7.75 19.88
C ALA A 136 -2.25 8.91 18.91
N ALA A 137 -1.03 9.46 18.90
CA ALA A 137 -0.65 10.48 17.93
C ALA A 137 -0.68 9.92 16.51
N TYR A 138 -0.09 8.73 16.28
CA TYR A 138 -0.17 8.03 15.01
C TYR A 138 -1.63 7.78 14.59
N THR A 139 -2.43 7.20 15.50
CA THR A 139 -3.84 6.89 15.24
C THR A 139 -4.65 8.12 14.79
N ARG A 140 -4.42 9.29 15.41
CA ARG A 140 -5.08 10.53 15.01
C ARG A 140 -4.55 11.08 13.70
N ALA A 141 -3.23 11.10 13.51
CA ALA A 141 -2.59 11.63 12.31
C ALA A 141 -3.06 10.89 11.06
N HIS A 142 -3.18 9.57 11.13
CA HIS A 142 -3.67 8.71 10.05
C HIS A 142 -5.20 8.50 10.06
N GLY A 143 -5.96 9.17 10.92
CA GLY A 143 -7.43 9.09 10.88
C GLY A 143 -8.07 7.77 11.27
N MET A 144 -7.36 6.95 12.05
CA MET A 144 -7.74 5.55 12.26
C MET A 144 -8.62 5.32 13.49
N GLU A 145 -9.17 6.35 14.14
CA GLU A 145 -9.87 6.25 15.46
C GLU A 145 -11.05 5.26 15.53
N GLY A 146 -11.57 4.77 14.40
CA GLY A 146 -12.67 3.80 14.34
C GLY A 146 -12.31 2.40 14.87
N ARG A 147 -12.13 1.45 13.93
CA ARG A 147 -11.94 0.02 14.25
C ARG A 147 -10.49 -0.38 14.52
N TRP A 148 -9.55 0.56 14.48
CA TRP A 148 -8.13 0.30 14.72
C TRP A 148 -7.81 0.32 16.21
N ARG A 149 -6.95 -0.61 16.64
CA ARG A 149 -6.38 -0.63 17.98
C ARG A 149 -4.87 -0.66 17.87
N PHE A 150 -4.22 0.45 18.17
CA PHE A 150 -2.76 0.51 18.21
C PHE A 150 -2.28 0.23 19.64
N LEU A 151 -1.66 -0.92 19.81
CA LEU A 151 -1.30 -1.46 21.11
C LEU A 151 0.15 -1.18 21.46
N THR A 152 0.39 -0.76 22.70
CA THR A 152 1.71 -0.48 23.27
C THR A 152 1.81 -0.98 24.71
N GLY A 153 3.01 -0.92 25.29
CA GLY A 153 3.25 -1.31 26.67
C GLY A 153 4.70 -1.23 27.12
N PRO A 154 5.01 -1.80 28.30
CA PRO A 154 6.38 -1.97 28.75
C PRO A 154 7.22 -2.75 27.71
N LEU A 155 8.47 -2.35 27.52
CA LEU A 155 9.36 -2.97 26.53
C LEU A 155 9.48 -4.51 26.68
N PRO A 156 9.53 -5.09 27.91
CA PRO A 156 9.54 -6.54 28.06
C PRO A 156 8.30 -7.24 27.49
N ASP A 157 7.13 -6.62 27.61
CA ASP A 157 5.88 -7.15 27.05
C ASP A 157 5.88 -7.06 25.53
N LEU A 158 6.29 -5.93 24.97
CA LEU A 158 6.42 -5.77 23.51
C LEU A 158 7.42 -6.79 22.93
N LYS A 159 8.62 -6.90 23.51
CA LYS A 159 9.63 -7.90 23.10
C LYS A 159 9.13 -9.34 23.20
N ARG A 160 8.25 -9.63 24.15
CA ARG A 160 7.61 -10.94 24.26
C ARG A 160 6.67 -11.18 23.08
N VAL A 161 5.83 -10.21 22.72
CA VAL A 161 4.93 -10.32 21.56
C VAL A 161 5.71 -10.42 20.26
N TRP A 162 6.71 -9.55 20.03
CA TRP A 162 7.57 -9.61 18.84
C TRP A 162 8.20 -11.00 18.65
N ARG A 163 8.76 -11.57 19.73
CA ARG A 163 9.35 -12.92 19.70
C ARG A 163 8.32 -14.01 19.39
N LEU A 164 7.12 -13.93 19.96
CA LEU A 164 6.07 -14.93 19.74
C LEU A 164 5.58 -14.94 18.28
N TYR A 165 5.61 -13.78 17.63
CA TYR A 165 5.28 -13.62 16.21
C TYR A 165 6.52 -13.62 15.30
N HIS A 166 7.70 -14.00 15.81
CA HIS A 166 8.94 -14.06 15.03
C HIS A 166 9.31 -12.76 14.31
N VAL A 167 8.93 -11.61 14.86
CA VAL A 167 9.26 -10.29 14.31
C VAL A 167 10.54 -9.78 14.94
N TYR A 168 11.51 -9.43 14.09
CA TYR A 168 12.72 -8.76 14.50
C TYR A 168 12.47 -7.27 14.64
N VAL A 169 13.09 -6.65 15.65
CA VAL A 169 13.01 -5.22 15.89
C VAL A 169 14.38 -4.72 16.32
N ALA A 170 14.94 -3.79 15.57
CA ALA A 170 16.19 -3.11 15.90
C ALA A 170 16.13 -1.62 15.60
N ALA A 171 16.85 -0.82 16.38
CA ALA A 171 17.07 0.58 16.05
C ALA A 171 18.31 0.69 15.16
N VAL A 172 18.16 1.27 13.96
CA VAL A 172 19.21 1.42 12.95
C VAL A 172 19.18 2.87 12.44
N HIS A 173 20.26 3.62 12.65
CA HIS A 173 20.39 5.02 12.18
C HIS A 173 19.24 5.98 12.56
N ASN A 174 18.63 5.77 13.74
CA ASN A 174 17.44 6.46 14.27
C ASN A 174 16.08 5.97 13.73
N ASP A 175 16.09 5.02 12.80
CA ASP A 175 14.89 4.31 12.36
C ASP A 175 14.72 3.00 13.12
N ILE A 176 13.52 2.43 13.04
CA ILE A 176 13.22 1.10 13.57
C ILE A 176 13.13 0.13 12.40
N ASP A 177 14.13 -0.74 12.30
CA ASP A 177 14.14 -1.86 11.36
C ASP A 177 13.28 -3.00 11.92
N HIS A 178 12.24 -3.35 11.18
CA HIS A 178 11.37 -4.49 11.43
C HIS A 178 10.74 -4.98 10.12
N GLU A 179 10.34 -6.24 10.06
CA GLU A 179 9.62 -6.74 8.89
C GLU A 179 8.26 -6.03 8.75
N PRO A 180 7.88 -5.52 7.57
CA PRO A 180 6.61 -4.85 7.33
C PRO A 180 5.48 -5.89 7.13
N ILE A 181 5.37 -6.80 8.10
CA ILE A 181 4.50 -7.97 8.06
C ILE A 181 3.14 -7.67 8.68
N PHE A 182 2.08 -8.22 8.07
CA PHE A 182 0.79 -8.32 8.72
C PHE A 182 0.16 -9.72 8.57
N TYR A 183 -0.45 -10.15 9.67
CA TYR A 183 -1.06 -11.45 9.88
C TYR A 183 -2.57 -11.35 9.68
N LEU A 184 -3.12 -12.28 8.92
CA LEU A 184 -4.56 -12.51 8.83
C LEU A 184 -4.95 -13.68 9.75
N ILE A 185 -5.73 -13.39 10.78
CA ILE A 185 -6.13 -14.34 11.83
C ILE A 185 -7.66 -14.56 11.74
N ASP A 186 -8.09 -15.82 11.75
CA ASP A 186 -9.52 -16.16 11.67
C ASP A 186 -10.28 -15.94 13.00
N GLY A 187 -11.61 -16.02 12.96
CA GLY A 187 -12.47 -15.86 14.14
C GLY A 187 -12.25 -16.89 15.26
N ARG A 188 -11.52 -17.98 15.00
CA ARG A 188 -11.11 -18.96 16.02
C ARG A 188 -9.74 -18.65 16.60
N GLY A 189 -9.08 -17.59 16.13
CA GLY A 189 -7.77 -17.17 16.58
C GLY A 189 -6.62 -17.96 15.97
N ARG A 190 -6.79 -18.48 14.75
CA ARG A 190 -5.70 -19.16 14.04
C ARG A 190 -5.16 -18.25 12.95
N GLU A 191 -3.84 -18.17 12.86
CA GLU A 191 -3.18 -17.50 11.74
C GLU A 191 -3.55 -18.22 10.44
N ARG A 192 -3.87 -17.49 9.38
CA ARG A 192 -4.27 -18.09 8.10
C ARG A 192 -3.30 -17.74 6.98
N ARG A 193 -2.89 -16.48 6.95
CA ARG A 193 -1.95 -15.95 5.95
C ARG A 193 -1.09 -14.87 6.58
N VAL A 194 0.10 -14.72 6.06
CA VAL A 194 0.98 -13.56 6.28
C VAL A 194 1.13 -12.81 4.97
N TYR A 195 1.29 -11.50 5.08
CA TYR A 195 1.58 -10.61 3.96
C TYR A 195 2.76 -9.72 4.33
N PHE A 196 3.52 -9.32 3.34
CA PHE A 196 4.50 -8.25 3.45
C PHE A 196 4.01 -7.02 2.69
N THR A 197 4.25 -5.83 3.25
CA THR A 197 4.12 -4.59 2.49
C THR A 197 5.39 -4.38 1.68
N GLU A 198 5.24 -4.09 0.40
CA GLU A 198 6.31 -3.63 -0.47
C GLU A 198 6.42 -2.11 -0.40
N MET A 199 7.61 -1.55 -0.64
CA MET A 199 7.81 -0.10 -0.76
C MET A 199 7.29 0.40 -2.11
N SER A 200 5.96 0.37 -2.27
CA SER A 200 5.23 0.91 -3.42
C SER A 200 4.00 1.67 -2.95
N TYR A 201 3.93 2.94 -3.35
CA TYR A 201 2.80 3.82 -3.08
C TYR A 201 1.60 3.44 -3.98
N GLU A 202 1.84 3.05 -5.23
CA GLU A 202 0.79 2.55 -6.12
C GLU A 202 0.19 1.23 -5.62
N GLY A 203 1.04 0.34 -5.10
CA GLY A 203 0.66 -0.97 -4.62
C GLY A 203 -0.33 -0.96 -3.44
N ILE A 204 -0.52 0.15 -2.73
CA ILE A 204 -1.41 0.23 -1.56
C ILE A 204 -2.83 -0.26 -1.89
N ALA A 205 -3.43 0.24 -2.97
CA ALA A 205 -4.80 -0.10 -3.34
C ALA A 205 -4.92 -1.55 -3.81
N GLN A 206 -3.90 -2.07 -4.48
CA GLN A 206 -3.81 -3.47 -4.91
C GLN A 206 -3.62 -4.42 -3.71
N GLN A 207 -2.74 -4.07 -2.78
CA GLN A 207 -2.49 -4.82 -1.55
C GLN A 207 -3.76 -4.87 -0.69
N ALA A 208 -4.48 -3.76 -0.58
CA ALA A 208 -5.77 -3.69 0.09
C ALA A 208 -6.81 -4.62 -0.56
N GLN A 209 -6.88 -4.65 -1.89
CA GLN A 209 -7.75 -5.57 -2.63
C GLN A 209 -7.44 -7.03 -2.31
N LEU A 210 -6.16 -7.42 -2.28
CA LEU A 210 -5.72 -8.78 -1.95
C LEU A 210 -6.03 -9.15 -0.50
N LEU A 211 -5.78 -8.23 0.43
CA LEU A 211 -6.10 -8.40 1.83
C LEU A 211 -7.62 -8.55 2.05
N ALA A 212 -8.43 -7.70 1.42
CA ALA A 212 -9.89 -7.77 1.47
C ALA A 212 -10.43 -9.12 0.94
N GLN A 213 -9.85 -9.64 -0.14
CA GLN A 213 -10.17 -11.00 -0.63
C GLN A 213 -9.79 -12.08 0.38
N GLY A 214 -8.64 -11.93 1.06
CA GLY A 214 -8.24 -12.80 2.16
C GLY A 214 -9.24 -12.79 3.31
N ILE A 215 -9.65 -11.60 3.76
CA ILE A 215 -10.63 -11.42 4.84
C ILE A 215 -11.99 -12.00 4.45
N ALA A 216 -12.51 -11.67 3.27
CA ALA A 216 -13.81 -12.16 2.78
C ALA A 216 -13.89 -13.70 2.78
N ARG A 217 -12.81 -14.39 2.42
CA ARG A 217 -12.73 -15.86 2.49
C ARG A 217 -12.84 -16.43 3.91
N LEU A 218 -12.55 -15.64 4.93
CA LEU A 218 -12.68 -16.05 6.33
C LEU A 218 -14.01 -15.65 6.96
N LEU A 219 -14.75 -14.73 6.34
CA LEU A 219 -16.06 -14.28 6.83
C LEU A 219 -17.18 -15.27 6.43
N PRO A 220 -18.25 -15.38 7.26
CA PRO A 220 -19.42 -16.17 6.92
C PRO A 220 -20.03 -15.74 5.58
N GLY A 221 -20.38 -16.72 4.75
CA GLY A 221 -21.03 -16.46 3.45
C GLY A 221 -20.10 -15.93 2.35
N HIS A 222 -18.80 -15.74 2.65
CA HIS A 222 -17.78 -15.29 1.69
C HIS A 222 -18.23 -14.06 0.89
N PRO A 223 -18.50 -12.93 1.58
CA PRO A 223 -19.12 -11.78 0.97
C PRO A 223 -18.30 -11.27 -0.21
N LEU A 224 -19.00 -10.74 -1.21
CA LEU A 224 -18.35 -9.97 -2.26
C LEU A 224 -17.77 -8.69 -1.65
N ILE A 225 -16.64 -8.28 -2.21
CA ILE A 225 -15.96 -7.04 -1.86
C ILE A 225 -16.10 -6.06 -3.01
N GLY A 226 -15.93 -4.77 -2.73
CA GLY A 226 -15.67 -3.80 -3.80
C GLY A 226 -14.47 -4.27 -4.62
N ASN A 227 -14.60 -4.24 -5.95
CA ASN A 227 -13.53 -4.66 -6.86
C ASN A 227 -13.15 -3.49 -7.74
N ASN A 228 -12.13 -2.75 -7.30
CA ASN A 228 -11.83 -1.45 -7.89
C ASN A 228 -10.44 -1.38 -8.49
N VAL A 229 -9.59 -2.40 -8.32
CA VAL A 229 -8.19 -2.34 -8.77
C VAL A 229 -7.76 -3.64 -9.46
N PRO A 230 -7.20 -3.58 -10.68
CA PRO A 230 -6.71 -4.76 -11.38
C PRO A 230 -5.50 -5.38 -10.64
N PRO A 231 -5.36 -6.73 -10.66
CA PRO A 231 -4.26 -7.41 -9.97
C PRO A 231 -2.91 -7.34 -10.72
N ALA A 232 -2.89 -6.80 -11.93
CA ALA A 232 -1.67 -6.64 -12.72
C ALA A 232 -0.91 -5.39 -12.29
N GLN A 233 0.42 -5.45 -12.31
CA GLN A 233 1.28 -4.31 -12.01
C GLN A 233 0.88 -3.07 -12.80
N ILE A 234 0.76 -1.92 -12.11
CA ILE A 234 0.53 -0.63 -12.75
C ILE A 234 1.88 0.09 -12.81
N PRO A 235 2.36 0.47 -14.01
CA PRO A 235 3.70 1.03 -14.13
C PRO A 235 3.78 2.42 -13.47
N PRO A 236 4.88 2.72 -12.76
CA PRO A 236 5.10 4.05 -12.18
C PRO A 236 5.21 5.13 -13.27
N LEU A 237 4.92 6.37 -12.91
CA LEU A 237 5.10 7.54 -13.79
C LEU A 237 6.52 8.10 -13.60
N THR A 238 7.46 7.62 -14.41
CA THR A 238 8.85 8.07 -14.36
C THR A 238 8.97 9.58 -14.64
N PRO A 239 10.03 10.27 -14.15
CA PRO A 239 10.10 11.73 -14.27
C PRO A 239 10.26 12.28 -15.70
N ASP A 240 10.50 11.41 -16.69
CA ASP A 240 10.47 11.75 -18.11
C ASP A 240 9.10 11.55 -18.77
N ALA A 241 8.20 10.78 -18.15
CA ALA A 241 6.84 10.56 -18.62
C ALA A 241 6.00 11.85 -18.52
N PRO A 242 5.21 12.19 -19.54
CA PRO A 242 4.36 13.37 -19.50
C PRO A 242 3.22 13.18 -18.49
N ALA A 243 3.05 14.15 -17.60
CA ALA A 243 1.91 14.20 -16.70
C ALA A 243 1.43 15.63 -16.54
N GLN A 244 0.12 15.80 -16.40
CA GLN A 244 -0.50 17.06 -16.01
C GLN A 244 -1.37 16.84 -14.79
N ARG A 245 -1.28 17.77 -13.85
CA ARG A 245 -2.09 17.78 -12.62
C ARG A 245 -2.59 19.19 -12.37
N THR A 246 -3.86 19.29 -12.00
CA THR A 246 -4.44 20.55 -11.55
C THR A 246 -3.97 20.83 -10.13
N ALA A 247 -3.62 22.08 -9.84
CA ALA A 247 -3.17 22.45 -8.52
C ALA A 247 -4.33 22.38 -7.50
N VAL A 248 -4.02 21.92 -6.30
CA VAL A 248 -4.89 21.97 -5.14
C VAL A 248 -5.19 23.44 -4.80
N GLY A 249 -6.46 23.76 -4.53
CA GLY A 249 -6.88 25.12 -4.18
C GLY A 249 -7.00 26.12 -5.33
N ASP A 250 -6.44 25.83 -6.52
CA ASP A 250 -6.55 26.68 -7.71
C ASP A 250 -6.76 25.84 -8.99
N ARG A 251 -8.02 25.70 -9.40
CA ARG A 251 -8.41 24.91 -10.57
C ARG A 251 -7.95 25.51 -11.91
N SER A 252 -7.48 26.74 -11.93
CA SER A 252 -6.96 27.38 -13.14
C SER A 252 -5.48 27.07 -13.38
N ARG A 253 -4.77 26.60 -12.35
CA ARG A 253 -3.34 26.32 -12.39
C ARG A 253 -3.10 24.85 -12.68
N VAL A 254 -2.43 24.58 -13.80
CA VAL A 254 -2.01 23.23 -14.20
C VAL A 254 -0.49 23.12 -14.10
N VAL A 255 -0.01 22.08 -13.44
CA VAL A 255 1.41 21.71 -13.39
C VAL A 255 1.66 20.65 -14.46
N THR A 256 2.63 20.91 -15.33
CA THR A 256 3.10 19.94 -16.33
C THR A 256 4.43 19.36 -15.88
N LEU A 257 4.48 18.03 -15.74
CA LEU A 257 5.68 17.26 -15.44
C LEU A 257 6.12 16.47 -16.67
N GLY A 258 7.36 15.97 -16.62
CA GLY A 258 7.94 15.13 -17.67
C GLY A 258 9.10 15.79 -18.39
N LYS A 259 9.61 15.13 -19.43
CA LYS A 259 10.73 15.63 -20.23
C LYS A 259 10.45 17.03 -20.77
N GLY A 260 11.42 17.93 -20.61
CA GLY A 260 11.30 19.35 -20.95
C GLY A 260 10.84 20.25 -19.81
N HIS A 261 10.30 19.68 -18.72
CA HIS A 261 9.74 20.38 -17.58
C HIS A 261 10.54 20.02 -16.30
N PRO A 262 11.72 20.64 -16.08
CA PRO A 262 12.49 20.37 -14.87
C PRO A 262 11.81 20.94 -13.64
N HIS A 263 11.81 20.20 -12.54
CA HIS A 263 11.20 20.62 -11.27
C HIS A 263 12.02 20.16 -10.06
N LEU A 264 11.90 20.92 -8.96
CA LEU A 264 12.18 20.39 -7.62
C LEU A 264 10.86 19.89 -7.03
N LEU A 265 10.71 18.60 -6.87
CA LEU A 265 9.52 17.97 -6.31
C LEU A 265 9.72 17.77 -4.81
N LEU A 266 8.71 18.12 -4.01
CA LEU A 266 8.59 17.71 -2.61
C LEU A 266 7.40 16.76 -2.50
N PHE A 267 7.67 15.50 -2.20
CA PHE A 267 6.67 14.52 -1.81
C PHE A 267 6.43 14.63 -0.31
N PHE A 268 5.18 14.74 0.12
CA PHE A 268 4.81 14.84 1.54
C PHE A 268 3.41 14.27 1.75
N ALA A 269 3.01 14.08 3.00
CA ALA A 269 1.62 13.83 3.35
C ALA A 269 1.17 14.78 4.46
N GLY A 270 -0.11 15.10 4.48
CA GLY A 270 -0.79 15.93 5.46
C GLY A 270 -0.65 15.43 6.91
N TRP A 271 -0.45 14.13 7.12
CA TRP A 271 -0.24 13.55 8.46
C TRP A 271 1.16 13.80 9.06
N LEU A 272 2.12 14.35 8.29
CA LEU A 272 3.49 14.68 8.76
C LEU A 272 3.60 15.87 9.74
N GLY A 273 2.48 16.48 10.12
CA GLY A 273 2.46 17.55 11.10
C GLY A 273 1.05 17.97 11.48
N ASP A 274 0.95 18.78 12.53
CA ASP A 274 -0.25 19.59 12.71
C ASP A 274 -0.29 20.69 11.62
N GLY A 275 -1.49 21.09 11.18
CA GLY A 275 -1.65 21.98 10.02
C GLY A 275 -0.90 23.32 10.11
N ARG A 276 -0.57 23.81 11.32
CA ARG A 276 0.23 25.03 11.50
C ARG A 276 1.73 24.77 11.25
N ASN A 277 2.26 23.64 11.75
CA ASN A 277 3.64 23.25 11.53
C ASN A 277 3.90 22.86 10.07
N LEU A 278 2.93 22.18 9.42
CA LEU A 278 3.04 21.81 8.02
C LEU A 278 3.14 23.03 7.10
N GLY A 279 2.31 24.06 7.32
CA GLY A 279 2.38 25.31 6.54
C GLY A 279 3.73 26.02 6.62
N LEU A 280 4.31 26.11 7.83
CA LEU A 280 5.63 26.71 8.00
C LEU A 280 6.73 25.91 7.29
N LYS A 281 6.63 24.58 7.29
CA LYS A 281 7.58 23.72 6.58
C LYS A 281 7.45 23.86 5.06
N LEU A 282 6.23 23.95 4.53
CA LEU A 282 5.97 24.16 3.11
C LEU A 282 6.38 25.56 2.63
N ALA A 283 6.34 26.58 3.49
CA ALA A 283 6.79 27.93 3.16
C ALA A 283 8.27 27.98 2.74
N ALA A 284 9.11 27.01 3.15
CA ALA A 284 10.49 26.91 2.68
C ALA A 284 10.60 26.68 1.16
N LEU A 285 9.55 26.13 0.52
CA LEU A 285 9.48 26.00 -0.94
C LEU A 285 9.30 27.36 -1.61
N ASP A 286 8.57 28.30 -1.01
CA ASP A 286 8.37 29.64 -1.58
C ASP A 286 9.67 30.44 -1.56
N ASP A 287 10.47 30.31 -0.50
CA ASP A 287 11.83 30.85 -0.44
C ASP A 287 12.73 30.25 -1.53
N TYR A 288 12.67 28.93 -1.74
CA TYR A 288 13.38 28.29 -2.85
C TYR A 288 12.86 28.77 -4.21
N ALA A 289 11.54 28.93 -4.39
CA ALA A 289 10.94 29.42 -5.62
C ALA A 289 11.46 30.81 -5.99
N ALA A 290 11.63 31.69 -4.99
CA ALA A 290 12.25 33.00 -5.19
C ALA A 290 13.71 32.88 -5.67
N ALA A 291 14.52 32.05 -5.01
CA ALA A 291 15.89 31.80 -5.43
C ALA A 291 15.96 31.16 -6.84
N ALA A 292 15.05 30.25 -7.15
CA ALA A 292 15.00 29.57 -8.44
C ALA A 292 14.71 30.53 -9.59
N ARG A 293 13.80 31.50 -9.40
CA ARG A 293 13.55 32.59 -10.36
C ARG A 293 14.80 33.42 -10.62
N THR A 294 15.54 33.79 -9.57
CA THR A 294 16.78 34.59 -9.71
C THR A 294 17.89 33.83 -10.41
N ASN A 295 18.03 32.53 -10.16
CA ASN A 295 19.16 31.73 -10.65
C ASN A 295 18.83 30.90 -11.91
N GLY A 296 17.60 30.97 -12.43
CA GLY A 296 17.15 30.13 -13.54
C GLY A 296 17.09 28.64 -13.19
N TRP A 297 16.85 28.29 -11.92
CA TRP A 297 16.75 26.90 -11.47
C TRP A 297 15.34 26.34 -11.69
N PRO A 298 15.18 25.00 -11.66
CA PRO A 298 13.88 24.35 -11.74
C PRO A 298 12.94 24.84 -10.63
N PRO A 299 11.69 25.24 -10.95
CA PRO A 299 10.72 25.68 -9.95
C PRO A 299 10.25 24.51 -9.07
N PRO A 300 9.88 24.78 -7.81
CA PRO A 300 9.36 23.75 -6.93
C PRO A 300 7.92 23.36 -7.25
N VAL A 301 7.54 22.14 -6.87
CA VAL A 301 6.17 21.62 -6.83
C VAL A 301 6.04 20.80 -5.55
N ALA A 302 5.00 21.06 -4.75
CA ALA A 302 4.62 20.20 -3.64
C ALA A 302 3.66 19.11 -4.16
N ILE A 303 3.89 17.87 -3.77
CA ILE A 303 3.11 16.70 -4.16
C ILE A 303 2.60 16.05 -2.88
N ASP A 304 1.30 16.10 -2.69
CA ASP A 304 0.60 15.46 -1.59
C ASP A 304 0.33 13.99 -1.91
N GLU A 305 0.94 13.09 -1.15
CA GLU A 305 0.85 11.64 -1.27
C GLU A 305 -0.45 11.11 -0.67
N LEU A 306 -1.54 11.51 -1.31
CA LEU A 306 -2.91 11.19 -0.93
C LEU A 306 -3.16 9.67 -0.86
N SER A 307 -2.39 8.88 -1.62
CA SER A 307 -2.41 7.41 -1.55
C SER A 307 -2.11 6.85 -0.16
N THR A 308 -1.44 7.61 0.72
CA THR A 308 -1.07 7.23 2.08
C THR A 308 -1.99 7.78 3.16
N GLU A 309 -3.07 8.47 2.77
CA GLU A 309 -3.94 9.18 3.68
C GLU A 309 -5.32 8.53 3.75
N ALA A 310 -5.66 7.97 4.91
CA ALA A 310 -6.99 7.43 5.13
C ALA A 310 -8.06 8.48 4.82
N SER A 311 -9.00 8.11 3.95
CA SER A 311 -9.95 9.00 3.24
C SER A 311 -10.93 9.79 4.11
N ALA A 312 -10.72 9.93 5.42
CA ALA A 312 -11.63 10.59 6.35
C ALA A 312 -10.98 11.59 7.33
N ALA A 313 -9.66 11.65 7.47
CA ALA A 313 -9.03 12.52 8.48
C ALA A 313 -8.07 13.59 7.97
N SER A 314 -7.49 13.44 6.78
CA SER A 314 -6.90 14.57 6.07
C SER A 314 -8.05 15.35 5.44
N THR A 315 -8.52 16.39 6.11
CA THR A 315 -9.64 17.17 5.58
C THR A 315 -9.17 17.80 4.26
N PRO A 316 -9.76 17.49 3.09
CA PRO A 316 -9.35 18.11 1.82
C PRO A 316 -9.38 19.64 1.89
N THR A 317 -10.25 20.17 2.76
CA THR A 317 -10.36 21.60 3.08
C THR A 317 -9.12 22.18 3.77
N ALA A 318 -8.42 21.43 4.63
CA ALA A 318 -7.25 21.92 5.36
C ALA A 318 -6.05 22.10 4.44
N LEU A 319 -5.75 21.11 3.58
CA LEU A 319 -4.69 21.21 2.58
C LEU A 319 -5.06 22.19 1.46
N SER A 320 -6.33 22.27 1.05
CA SER A 320 -6.79 23.29 0.10
C SER A 320 -6.56 24.72 0.60
N ASN A 321 -6.88 25.00 1.87
CA ASN A 321 -6.59 26.30 2.48
C ASN A 321 -5.09 26.57 2.61
N LEU A 322 -4.28 25.53 2.81
CA LEU A 322 -2.84 25.67 2.86
C LEU A 322 -2.27 25.99 1.48
N ALA A 323 -2.73 25.27 0.47
CA ALA A 323 -2.31 25.42 -0.92
C ALA A 323 -2.62 26.81 -1.48
N THR A 324 -3.78 27.40 -1.15
CA THR A 324 -4.13 28.76 -1.60
C THR A 324 -3.23 29.86 -1.01
N ASN A 325 -2.53 29.58 0.09
CA ASN A 325 -1.61 30.53 0.73
C ASN A 325 -0.15 30.36 0.28
N LEU A 326 0.17 29.33 -0.51
CA LEU A 326 1.52 29.07 -1.01
C LEU A 326 1.70 29.62 -2.43
N GLN A 327 2.89 30.19 -2.72
CA GLN A 327 3.25 30.54 -4.09
C GLN A 327 3.56 29.30 -4.93
N THR A 328 4.21 28.32 -4.29
CA THR A 328 4.55 27.02 -4.86
C THR A 328 3.27 26.23 -5.17
N PRO A 329 3.11 25.68 -6.39
CA PRO A 329 1.95 24.86 -6.69
C PRO A 329 1.99 23.57 -5.86
N MET A 330 0.82 23.16 -5.38
CA MET A 330 0.59 21.86 -4.75
C MET A 330 -0.27 21.01 -5.68
N ILE A 331 0.07 19.74 -5.88
CA ILE A 331 -0.70 18.75 -6.63
C ILE A 331 -0.86 17.47 -5.80
N GLU A 332 -1.81 16.60 -6.16
CA GLU A 332 -2.06 15.32 -5.48
C GLU A 332 -1.48 14.15 -6.31
N ASP A 333 -0.89 13.18 -5.62
CA ASP A 333 -0.56 11.84 -6.12
C ASP A 333 -1.50 10.80 -5.48
N ALA A 334 -2.73 10.74 -5.97
CA ALA A 334 -3.76 9.85 -5.44
C ALA A 334 -3.54 8.36 -5.80
N ASP A 335 -2.75 8.08 -6.84
CA ASP A 335 -2.46 6.72 -7.30
C ASP A 335 -1.02 6.27 -6.98
N GLY A 336 -0.22 7.10 -6.28
CA GLY A 336 1.14 6.79 -5.84
C GLY A 336 2.17 6.64 -6.97
N ARG A 337 1.76 6.87 -8.23
CA ARG A 337 2.62 6.58 -9.39
C ARG A 337 3.72 7.61 -9.57
N LEU A 338 3.51 8.85 -9.13
CA LEU A 338 4.55 9.88 -9.17
C LEU A 338 5.62 9.60 -8.12
N ALA A 339 5.22 9.20 -6.90
CA ALA A 339 6.15 8.82 -5.83
C ALA A 339 7.03 7.62 -6.24
N ASP A 340 6.42 6.55 -6.72
CA ASP A 340 7.14 5.35 -7.17
C ASP A 340 8.07 5.68 -8.35
N GLY A 341 7.59 6.47 -9.32
CA GLY A 341 8.40 6.91 -10.46
C GLY A 341 9.58 7.80 -10.06
N ALA A 342 9.40 8.64 -9.05
CA ALA A 342 10.44 9.48 -8.47
C ALA A 342 11.32 8.74 -7.44
N LYS A 343 11.05 7.45 -7.19
CA LYS A 343 11.79 6.58 -6.25
C LYS A 343 11.79 7.13 -4.83
N VAL A 344 10.64 7.66 -4.39
CA VAL A 344 10.40 8.08 -3.02
C VAL A 344 10.48 6.86 -2.09
N LYS A 345 11.10 7.03 -0.92
CA LYS A 345 11.27 5.94 0.06
C LYS A 345 10.85 6.32 1.48
N ASP A 346 10.60 7.60 1.69
CA ASP A 346 10.23 8.19 2.97
C ASP A 346 9.38 9.44 2.68
N LEU A 347 8.67 9.96 3.68
CA LEU A 347 7.98 11.22 3.62
C LEU A 347 8.39 12.15 4.77
N PRO A 348 8.75 13.41 4.50
CA PRO A 348 8.78 14.03 3.18
C PRO A 348 10.06 13.64 2.40
N TRP A 349 10.03 13.83 1.08
CA TRP A 349 11.16 13.53 0.21
C TRP A 349 11.31 14.53 -0.92
N PHE A 350 12.50 15.09 -1.07
CA PHE A 350 12.83 15.99 -2.17
C PHE A 350 13.43 15.24 -3.35
N VAL A 351 13.04 15.61 -4.57
CA VAL A 351 13.61 15.10 -5.82
C VAL A 351 13.83 16.25 -6.79
N LEU A 352 15.06 16.42 -7.27
CA LEU A 352 15.37 17.36 -8.35
C LEU A 352 15.41 16.62 -9.68
N VAL A 353 14.53 17.02 -10.60
CA VAL A 353 14.40 16.45 -11.93
C VAL A 353 14.95 17.42 -12.97
N SER A 354 15.88 16.93 -13.78
CA SER A 354 16.49 17.68 -14.89
C SER A 354 15.55 17.81 -16.09
N ARG A 355 15.91 18.68 -17.04
CA ARG A 355 15.13 18.87 -18.29
C ARG A 355 15.03 17.60 -19.13
N ALA A 356 15.98 16.67 -18.97
CA ALA A 356 15.94 15.37 -19.65
C ALA A 356 14.98 14.36 -18.99
N GLY A 357 14.34 14.70 -17.86
CA GLY A 357 13.51 13.79 -17.08
C GLY A 357 14.32 12.85 -16.18
N ARG A 358 15.58 13.20 -15.86
CA ARG A 358 16.44 12.40 -14.97
C ARG A 358 16.46 12.99 -13.56
N ILE A 359 16.38 12.13 -12.56
CA ILE A 359 16.65 12.50 -11.15
C ILE A 359 18.15 12.82 -11.02
N VAL A 360 18.47 14.03 -10.61
CA VAL A 360 19.87 14.49 -10.43
C VAL A 360 20.25 14.70 -8.96
N TRP A 361 19.26 14.77 -8.08
CA TRP A 361 19.44 14.87 -6.64
C TRP A 361 18.17 14.43 -5.92
N SER A 362 18.33 13.84 -4.75
CA SER A 362 17.23 13.57 -3.82
C SER A 362 17.68 13.81 -2.38
N HIS A 363 16.72 14.04 -1.50
CA HIS A 363 16.97 14.21 -0.09
C HIS A 363 15.78 13.76 0.74
N ASP A 364 16.08 12.98 1.77
CA ASP A 364 15.14 12.52 2.76
C ASP A 364 14.93 13.57 3.86
N GLY A 365 13.67 13.82 4.22
CA GLY A 365 13.31 14.68 5.33
C GLY A 365 13.21 16.16 4.99
N TRP A 366 12.71 16.93 5.97
CA TRP A 366 12.50 18.37 5.83
C TRP A 366 13.82 19.15 5.74
N LEU A 367 13.90 20.09 4.80
CA LEU A 367 15.02 21.03 4.69
C LEU A 367 14.58 22.48 4.84
N PRO A 368 15.30 23.30 5.64
CA PRO A 368 15.14 24.74 5.56
C PRO A 368 15.65 25.26 4.21
N ALA A 369 15.09 26.39 3.75
CA ALA A 369 15.35 26.95 2.42
C ALA A 369 16.84 27.09 2.08
N ASN A 370 17.66 27.53 3.04
CA ASN A 370 19.10 27.70 2.82
C ASN A 370 19.84 26.37 2.53
N ARG A 371 19.41 25.26 3.13
CA ARG A 371 19.98 23.92 2.87
C ARG A 371 19.44 23.38 1.56
N LEU A 372 18.16 23.60 1.28
CA LEU A 372 17.52 23.21 0.03
C LEU A 372 18.20 23.86 -1.18
N CYS A 373 18.37 25.18 -1.16
CA CYS A 373 19.07 25.92 -2.21
C CYS A 373 20.52 25.45 -2.41
N ARG A 374 21.25 25.14 -1.32
CA ARG A 374 22.61 24.60 -1.43
C ARG A 374 22.65 23.20 -2.03
N GLY A 375 21.74 22.32 -1.65
CA GLY A 375 21.65 20.95 -2.16
C GLY A 375 21.30 20.93 -3.64
N ALA A 376 20.17 21.53 -3.99
CA ALA A 376 19.67 21.61 -5.37
C ALA A 376 20.64 22.39 -6.28
N GLY A 377 21.12 23.55 -5.83
CA GLY A 377 22.06 24.37 -6.60
C GLY A 377 23.37 23.64 -6.93
N ARG A 378 23.95 22.90 -5.96
CA ARG A 378 25.15 22.08 -6.23
C ARG A 378 24.89 20.97 -7.24
N ALA A 379 23.72 20.35 -7.21
CA ALA A 379 23.36 19.30 -8.15
C ALA A 379 23.22 19.83 -9.59
N LEU A 380 22.67 21.03 -9.76
CA LEU A 380 22.51 21.68 -11.07
C LEU A 380 23.82 22.14 -11.71
N LEU A 381 24.87 22.33 -10.90
CA LEU A 381 26.21 22.69 -11.37
C LEU A 381 27.05 21.48 -11.80
N ARG A 382 26.57 20.25 -11.59
CA ARG A 382 27.28 19.04 -12.04
C ARG A 382 27.05 18.86 -13.54
N PRO A 383 28.10 18.50 -14.31
CA PRO A 383 27.91 18.12 -15.71
C PRO A 383 26.94 16.93 -15.82
N PRO A 384 26.13 16.88 -16.89
CA PRO A 384 25.06 15.90 -17.07
C PRO A 384 25.51 14.45 -17.24
#